data_AF-V7B6D3-F1
#
_entry.id   AF-V7B6D3-F1
#
_cell.length_a   1.000
_cell.length_b   1.000
_cell.length_c   1.000
_cell.angle_alpha   90.00
_cell.angle_beta   90.00
_cell.angle_gamma   90.00
#
_symmetry.space_group_name_H-M   'P 1'
#
loop_
_entity.id
_entity.type
_entity.pdbx_description
1 polymer ?
#
loop_
_entity_poly.entity_id
_entity_poly.type
_entity_poly.pdbx_seq_one_letter_code
_entity_poly.pdbx_strand_id
1 'polypeptide(L)'
;MKSVFVPLLSLVVVLVLTVAAIEPPKALTCEQTKSLVTPCLDFLTSKTNTPSTPCCEGFNEVIFSAPTKEEKRATCNCLKEAASHIPNLDNDKANKLPKVCNFDLDNLISKDFDCEKIINNKP
;
A
#
# COMPACT_ATOMS: atom_id res chain seq x y z
N MET A 1 -27.20 -43.14 30.47
CA MET A 1 -26.31 -41.98 30.60
C MET A 1 -26.42 -41.20 29.30
N LYS A 2 -27.14 -40.09 29.33
CA LYS A 2 -27.74 -39.41 28.18
C LYS A 2 -27.01 -38.09 27.93
N SER A 3 -26.74 -37.81 26.66
CA SER A 3 -26.83 -36.47 26.06
C SER A 3 -25.89 -35.34 26.52
N VAL A 4 -24.65 -35.61 26.95
CA VAL A 4 -23.69 -34.53 27.26
C VAL A 4 -22.61 -34.32 26.19
N PHE A 5 -22.37 -35.31 25.30
CA PHE A 5 -21.32 -35.20 24.29
C PHE A 5 -21.72 -34.44 23.02
N VAL A 6 -23.00 -34.47 22.66
CA VAL A 6 -23.52 -33.82 21.44
C VAL A 6 -23.52 -32.28 21.50
N PRO A 7 -23.87 -31.60 22.63
CA PRO A 7 -23.86 -30.14 22.66
C PRO A 7 -22.45 -29.56 22.73
N LEU A 8 -21.46 -30.32 23.21
CA LEU A 8 -20.08 -29.85 23.34
C LEU A 8 -19.38 -29.80 21.96
N LEU A 9 -19.65 -30.80 21.10
CA LEU A 9 -19.12 -30.80 19.73
C LEU A 9 -19.79 -29.75 18.84
N SER A 10 -21.09 -29.46 19.02
CA SER A 10 -21.77 -28.45 18.20
C SER A 10 -21.33 -27.03 18.53
N LEU A 11 -21.00 -26.73 19.79
CA LEU A 11 -20.54 -25.40 20.20
C LEU A 11 -19.13 -25.07 19.67
N VAL A 12 -18.26 -26.07 19.56
CA VAL A 12 -16.89 -25.90 19.01
C VAL A 12 -16.93 -25.65 17.50
N VAL A 13 -17.85 -26.27 16.77
CA VAL A 13 -17.98 -26.05 15.31
C VAL A 13 -18.50 -24.65 15.00
N VAL A 14 -19.39 -24.09 15.82
CA VAL A 14 -19.92 -22.72 15.62
C VAL A 14 -18.86 -21.66 15.95
N LEU A 15 -17.96 -21.92 16.92
CA LEU A 15 -16.94 -20.94 17.31
C LEU A 15 -15.81 -20.81 16.26
N VAL A 16 -15.48 -21.90 15.55
CA VAL A 16 -14.42 -21.90 14.52
C VAL A 16 -14.84 -21.18 13.23
N LEU A 17 -16.15 -21.01 12.98
CA LEU A 17 -16.66 -20.34 11.77
C LEU A 17 -16.71 -18.81 11.87
N THR A 18 -16.49 -18.22 13.04
CA THR A 18 -16.61 -16.75 13.23
C THR A 18 -15.30 -15.98 13.07
N VAL A 19 -14.16 -16.66 12.88
CA VAL A 19 -12.84 -16.01 12.81
C VAL A 19 -12.37 -15.75 11.37
N ALA A 20 -13.12 -16.19 10.34
CA ALA A 20 -12.66 -16.20 8.96
C ALA A 20 -13.08 -14.99 8.10
N ALA A 21 -13.34 -13.83 8.71
CA ALA A 21 -13.63 -12.62 7.93
C ALA A 21 -13.21 -11.31 8.64
N ILE A 22 -12.17 -11.36 9.47
CA ILE A 22 -11.37 -10.15 9.66
C ILE A 22 -10.38 -10.20 8.51
N GLU A 23 -10.77 -9.67 7.34
CA GLU A 23 -9.76 -9.23 6.39
C GLU A 23 -8.88 -8.26 7.19
N PRO A 24 -7.61 -8.59 7.49
CA PRO A 24 -6.72 -7.59 8.05
C PRO A 24 -6.79 -6.37 7.12
N PRO A 25 -6.72 -5.13 7.65
CA PRO A 25 -6.70 -3.95 6.81
C PRO A 25 -5.71 -4.23 5.67
N LYS A 26 -6.13 -4.05 4.42
CA LYS A 26 -5.32 -4.32 3.22
C LYS A 26 -4.12 -3.37 3.10
N ALA A 27 -3.66 -2.82 4.22
CA ALA A 27 -2.45 -2.03 4.34
C ALA A 27 -1.27 -2.93 3.99
N LEU A 28 -0.64 -2.62 2.87
CA LEU A 28 0.60 -3.28 2.46
C LEU A 28 1.68 -3.10 3.53
N THR A 29 2.50 -4.13 3.71
CA THR A 29 3.73 -3.99 4.49
C THR A 29 4.74 -3.12 3.72
N CYS A 30 5.77 -2.59 4.42
CA CYS A 30 6.83 -1.86 3.74
C CYS A 30 7.61 -2.73 2.75
N GLU A 31 7.78 -4.02 3.05
CA GLU A 31 8.37 -5.02 2.14
C GLU A 31 7.52 -5.17 0.87
N GLN A 32 6.19 -5.30 1.00
CA GLN A 32 5.28 -5.38 -0.15
C GLN A 32 5.28 -4.08 -0.97
N THR A 33 5.22 -2.93 -0.29
CA THR A 33 5.31 -1.61 -0.93
C THR A 33 6.58 -1.48 -1.75
N LYS A 34 7.73 -1.85 -1.18
CA LYS A 34 9.03 -1.84 -1.87
C LYS A 34 9.04 -2.77 -3.07
N SER A 35 8.48 -3.98 -2.93
CA SER A 35 8.39 -4.94 -4.03
C SER A 35 7.61 -4.36 -5.22
N LEU A 36 6.45 -3.75 -4.95
CA LEU A 36 5.59 -3.16 -5.98
C LEU A 36 6.23 -1.97 -6.71
N VAL A 37 7.06 -1.18 -6.04
CA VAL A 37 7.76 -0.03 -6.68
C VAL A 37 9.16 -0.37 -7.21
N THR A 38 9.65 -1.59 -7.02
CA THR A 38 10.95 -2.04 -7.57
C THR A 38 11.05 -1.86 -9.09
N PRO A 39 10.01 -2.10 -9.90
CA PRO A 39 10.06 -1.83 -11.34
C PRO A 39 10.26 -0.36 -11.71
N CYS A 40 10.10 0.57 -10.76
CA CYS A 40 10.32 2.01 -10.97
C CYS A 40 11.79 2.44 -10.89
N LEU A 41 12.69 1.57 -10.41
CA LEU A 41 14.08 1.94 -10.13
C LEU A 41 14.80 2.58 -11.32
N ASP A 42 14.61 2.08 -12.54
CA ASP A 42 15.30 2.62 -13.72
C ASP A 42 14.81 4.03 -14.09
N PHE A 43 13.53 4.33 -13.86
CA PHE A 43 12.99 5.67 -14.03
C PHE A 43 13.44 6.59 -12.89
N LEU A 44 13.39 6.10 -11.66
CA LEU A 44 13.79 6.82 -10.44
C LEU A 44 15.29 7.13 -10.39
N THR A 45 16.13 6.39 -11.12
CA THR A 45 17.58 6.62 -11.25
C THR A 45 17.96 7.26 -12.59
N SER A 46 16.98 7.80 -13.32
CA SER A 46 17.18 8.49 -14.60
C SER A 46 17.86 7.66 -15.70
N LYS A 47 17.81 6.33 -15.60
CA LYS A 47 18.21 5.42 -16.70
C LYS A 47 17.14 5.40 -17.81
N THR A 48 15.88 5.65 -17.47
CA THR A 48 14.79 5.79 -18.44
C THR A 48 14.08 7.13 -18.34
N ASN A 49 13.54 7.58 -19.48
CA ASN A 49 12.74 8.81 -19.54
C ASN A 49 11.31 8.61 -19.05
N THR A 50 10.78 7.41 -19.18
CA THR A 50 9.42 7.02 -18.80
C THR A 50 9.44 5.83 -17.85
N PRO A 51 8.50 5.76 -16.89
CA PRO A 51 8.29 4.57 -16.09
C PRO A 51 7.81 3.42 -16.97
N SER A 52 8.12 2.20 -16.55
CA SER A 52 7.58 0.99 -17.16
C SER A 52 6.11 0.82 -16.77
N THR A 53 5.33 0.08 -17.58
CA THR A 53 3.97 -0.33 -17.21
C THR A 53 3.89 -0.97 -15.81
N PRO A 54 4.73 -1.97 -15.46
CA PRO A 54 4.69 -2.57 -14.12
C PRO A 54 5.05 -1.59 -13.00
N CYS A 55 5.87 -0.56 -13.27
CA CYS A 55 6.12 0.50 -12.28
C CYS A 55 4.84 1.25 -11.95
N CYS A 56 4.10 1.67 -12.96
CA CYS A 56 2.86 2.42 -12.73
C CYS A 56 1.77 1.55 -12.13
N GLU A 57 1.63 0.29 -12.56
CA GLU A 57 0.69 -0.65 -11.95
C GLU A 57 0.99 -0.87 -10.46
N GLY A 58 2.24 -1.15 -10.11
CA GLY A 58 2.65 -1.35 -8.72
C GLY A 58 2.53 -0.08 -7.89
N PHE A 59 2.89 1.09 -8.43
CA PHE A 59 2.66 2.36 -7.76
C PHE A 59 1.17 2.58 -7.49
N ASN A 60 0.30 2.36 -8.48
CA ASN A 60 -1.13 2.54 -8.34
C ASN A 60 -1.74 1.59 -7.30
N GLU A 61 -1.28 0.34 -7.24
CA GLU A 61 -1.68 -0.63 -6.22
C GLU A 61 -1.30 -0.16 -4.81
N VAL A 62 -0.08 0.36 -4.64
CA VAL A 62 0.38 0.96 -3.38
C VAL A 62 -0.55 2.08 -2.92
N ILE A 63 -0.92 3.00 -3.82
CA ILE A 63 -1.82 4.10 -3.48
C ILE A 63 -3.24 3.60 -3.17
N PHE A 64 -3.75 2.63 -3.94
CA PHE A 64 -5.08 2.06 -3.74
C PHE A 64 -5.22 1.30 -2.42
N SER A 65 -4.13 0.69 -1.95
CA SER A 65 -4.06 -0.02 -0.67
C SER A 65 -4.13 0.89 0.57
N ALA A 66 -4.10 2.21 0.38
CA ALA A 66 -4.08 3.20 1.45
C ALA A 66 -5.32 4.13 1.41
N PRO A 67 -6.53 3.62 1.68
CA PRO A 67 -7.74 4.44 1.61
C PRO A 67 -7.86 5.48 2.74
N THR A 68 -7.30 5.22 3.93
CA THR A 68 -7.40 6.13 5.10
C THR A 68 -6.17 7.01 5.28
N LYS A 69 -6.29 8.11 6.04
CA LYS A 69 -5.15 9.01 6.33
C LYS A 69 -4.00 8.28 7.06
N GLU A 70 -4.33 7.36 7.96
CA GLU A 70 -3.36 6.57 8.73
C GLU A 70 -2.59 5.61 7.83
N GLU A 71 -3.29 4.88 6.94
CA GLU A 71 -2.66 3.99 5.97
C GLU A 71 -1.80 4.77 4.99
N LYS A 72 -2.28 5.91 4.48
CA LYS A 72 -1.46 6.76 3.60
C LYS A 72 -0.17 7.20 4.29
N ARG A 73 -0.24 7.59 5.56
CA ARG A 73 0.95 7.97 6.34
C ARG A 73 1.91 6.79 6.49
N ALA A 74 1.41 5.60 6.76
CA ALA A 74 2.22 4.38 6.85
C ALA A 74 2.90 4.07 5.50
N THR A 75 2.14 4.07 4.40
CA THR A 75 2.65 3.88 3.05
C THR A 75 3.71 4.92 2.68
N CYS A 76 3.49 6.20 3.00
CA CYS A 76 4.46 7.26 2.76
C CYS A 76 5.77 7.04 3.53
N ASN A 77 5.71 6.56 4.78
CA ASN A 77 6.90 6.20 5.54
C ASN A 77 7.65 5.04 4.88
N CYS A 78 6.94 4.00 4.43
CA CYS A 78 7.55 2.88 3.71
C CYS A 78 8.21 3.31 2.40
N LEU A 79 7.55 4.17 1.61
CA LEU A 79 8.10 4.71 0.35
C LEU A 79 9.34 5.56 0.62
N LYS A 80 9.34 6.37 1.69
CA LYS A 80 10.49 7.18 2.08
C LYS A 80 11.67 6.31 2.53
N GLU A 81 11.41 5.26 3.31
CA GLU A 81 12.43 4.30 3.72
C GLU A 81 13.01 3.60 2.48
N ALA A 82 12.16 3.07 1.60
CA ALA A 82 12.59 2.44 0.35
C ALA A 82 13.44 3.38 -0.51
N ALA A 83 13.01 4.63 -0.67
CA ALA A 83 13.73 5.66 -1.40
C ALA A 83 15.13 5.95 -0.80
N SER A 84 15.27 5.90 0.53
CA SER A 84 16.55 6.12 1.20
C SER A 84 17.60 5.04 0.88
N HIS A 85 17.16 3.86 0.43
CA HIS A 85 18.03 2.76 0.02
C HIS A 85 18.40 2.79 -1.47
N ILE A 86 17.88 3.74 -2.25
CA ILE A 86 18.15 3.84 -3.69
C ILE A 86 19.36 4.76 -3.91
N PRO A 87 20.52 4.24 -4.34
CA PRO A 87 21.64 5.08 -4.71
C PRO A 87 21.32 5.88 -5.98
N ASN A 88 21.71 7.15 -6.02
CA ASN A 88 21.48 8.06 -7.14
C ASN A 88 19.98 8.27 -7.48
N LEU A 89 19.13 8.31 -6.46
CA LEU A 89 17.73 8.67 -6.63
C LEU A 89 17.59 10.09 -7.21
N ASP A 90 16.86 10.20 -8.32
CA ASP A 90 16.44 11.45 -8.92
C ASP A 90 15.13 11.91 -8.27
N ASN A 91 15.23 12.90 -7.38
CA ASN A 91 14.09 13.45 -6.66
C ASN A 91 13.06 14.10 -7.60
N ASP A 92 13.50 14.69 -8.72
CA ASP A 92 12.59 15.30 -9.68
C ASP A 92 11.77 14.24 -10.42
N LYS A 93 12.37 13.09 -10.75
CA LYS A 93 11.67 11.93 -11.30
C LYS A 93 10.69 11.33 -10.29
N ALA A 94 11.12 11.16 -9.04
CA ALA A 94 10.27 10.65 -7.97
C ALA A 94 9.01 11.53 -7.78
N ASN A 95 9.18 12.86 -7.74
CA ASN A 95 8.08 13.82 -7.62
C ASN A 95 7.15 13.86 -8.84
N LYS A 96 7.65 13.47 -10.02
CA LYS A 96 6.85 13.40 -11.25
C LYS A 96 6.12 12.07 -11.42
N LEU A 97 6.51 11.03 -10.69
CA LEU A 97 5.94 9.69 -10.82
C LEU A 97 4.40 9.66 -10.73
N PRO A 98 3.74 10.36 -9.77
CA PRO A 98 2.27 10.36 -9.69
C PRO A 98 1.61 10.93 -10.96
N LYS A 99 2.21 11.99 -11.53
CA LYS A 99 1.70 12.64 -12.75
C LYS A 99 1.95 11.79 -13.99
N VAL A 100 3.13 11.18 -14.10
CA VAL A 100 3.53 10.41 -15.29
C VAL A 100 2.83 9.05 -15.36
N CYS A 101 2.54 8.42 -14.23
CA CYS A 101 1.75 7.19 -14.19
C CYS A 101 0.26 7.39 -14.40
N ASN A 102 -0.17 8.64 -14.63
CA ASN A 102 -1.54 9.02 -14.94
C ASN A 102 -2.55 8.37 -13.98
N PHE A 103 -2.17 8.28 -12.70
CA PHE A 103 -3.02 7.76 -11.65
C PHE A 103 -4.29 8.60 -11.65
N ASP A 104 -5.44 7.93 -11.83
CA ASP A 104 -6.74 8.56 -12.07
C ASP A 104 -6.92 9.82 -11.23
N LEU A 105 -6.89 10.97 -11.91
CA LEU A 105 -6.94 12.29 -11.27
C LEU A 105 -8.22 12.46 -10.43
N ASP A 106 -9.29 11.74 -10.79
CA ASP A 106 -10.54 11.69 -10.03
C ASP A 106 -10.37 11.06 -8.64
N ASN A 107 -9.49 10.06 -8.51
CA ASN A 107 -9.07 9.55 -7.20
C ASN A 107 -8.14 10.55 -6.48
N LEU A 108 -7.34 11.33 -7.22
CA LEU A 108 -6.37 12.30 -6.69
C LEU A 108 -7.05 13.54 -6.08
N ILE A 109 -8.19 13.99 -6.63
CA ILE A 109 -8.98 15.12 -6.09
C ILE A 109 -9.67 14.74 -4.77
N SER A 110 -10.13 13.49 -4.64
CA SER A 110 -10.74 12.99 -3.39
C SER A 110 -9.70 12.47 -2.38
N LYS A 111 -8.56 11.97 -2.88
CA LYS A 111 -7.46 11.39 -2.12
C LYS A 111 -6.16 12.10 -2.48
N ASP A 112 -6.01 13.34 -2.03
CA ASP A 112 -4.71 14.02 -1.95
C ASP A 112 -3.70 13.03 -1.34
N PHE A 113 -2.79 12.53 -2.19
CA PHE A 113 -1.70 11.62 -1.82
C PHE A 113 -0.39 12.38 -1.96
N ASP A 114 -0.28 13.45 -1.19
CA ASP A 114 0.95 14.20 -1.01
C ASP A 114 1.58 13.74 0.30
N CYS A 115 2.63 12.94 0.23
CA CYS A 115 3.30 12.42 1.41
C CYS A 115 3.83 13.53 2.33
N GLU A 116 4.25 14.67 1.77
CA GLU A 116 4.70 15.81 2.55
C GLU A 116 3.53 16.44 3.30
N LYS A 117 2.40 16.65 2.62
CA LYS A 117 1.18 17.22 3.23
C LYS A 117 0.53 16.27 4.23
N ILE A 118 0.59 14.96 3.99
CA ILE A 118 0.03 13.90 4.86
C ILE A 118 0.87 13.74 6.14
N ILE A 119 2.19 13.83 6.04
CA ILE A 119 3.10 13.76 7.20
C ILE A 119 2.98 15.04 8.06
N ASN A 120 2.84 16.21 7.42
CA ASN A 120 2.75 17.50 8.11
C ASN A 120 1.35 17.81 8.69
N ASN A 121 0.28 17.19 8.17
CA ASN A 121 -1.05 17.23 8.80
C ASN A 121 -1.11 16.27 10.00
N LYS A 122 -0.43 16.63 11.09
CA LYS A 122 -0.67 16.02 12.39
C LYS A 122 -2.16 16.21 12.78
N PRO A 123 -2.86 15.20 13.31
CA PRO A 123 -4.19 15.41 13.89
C PRO A 123 -4.16 16.44 15.03
#